data_AF-A0AAW0X8J3-F1
#
_entry.id   AF-A0AAW0X8J3-F1
#
_cell.length_a   1.000
_cell.length_b   1.000
_cell.length_c   1.000
_cell.angle_alpha   90.00
_cell.angle_beta   90.00
_cell.angle_gamma   90.00
#
_symmetry.space_group_name_H-M   'P 1'
#
loop_
_entity.id
_entity.type
_entity.pdbx_description
1 polymer ?
#
loop_
_entity_poly.entity_id
_entity_poly.type
_entity_poly.pdbx_seq_one_letter_code
_entity_poly.pdbx_strand_id
1 'polypeptide(L)'
;MGICIPERLHVQDLMTNSTLNQVTVLNIETGHISGVAYNGTLIRGVEHYGRKLFHSTSALQASLQSILVSLGLKVYLLYHLMETTSRSGSDILKAIGVTKGDWDILINLTGIVKKQTQSN
;
A
#
# COMPACT_ATOMS: atom_id res chain seq x y z
N MET A 1 2.04 8.35 10.83
CA MET A 1 2.13 9.36 11.91
C MET A 1 0.77 9.46 12.56
N GLY A 2 0.68 9.45 13.89
CA GLY A 2 -0.55 9.75 14.61
C GLY A 2 -0.53 11.20 15.07
N ILE A 3 -1.61 11.94 14.87
CA ILE A 3 -1.75 13.33 15.33
C ILE A 3 -3.00 13.38 16.19
N CYS A 4 -2.88 13.94 17.40
CA CYS A 4 -4.03 14.25 18.24
C CYS A 4 -4.63 15.58 17.75
N ILE A 5 -5.88 15.55 17.27
CA ILE A 5 -6.57 16.74 16.80
C ILE A 5 -7.58 17.15 17.89
N PRO A 6 -7.49 18.37 18.44
CA PRO A 6 -8.48 18.86 19.39
C PRO A 6 -9.88 18.87 18.75
N GLU A 7 -10.92 18.55 19.51
CA GLU A 7 -12.33 18.40 19.04
C GLU A 7 -12.88 19.57 18.21
N ARG A 8 -12.24 20.75 18.28
CA ARG A 8 -12.68 21.99 17.61
C ARG A 8 -11.94 22.30 16.30
N LEU A 9 -10.92 21.53 15.93
CA LEU A 9 -10.22 21.70 14.66
C LEU A 9 -10.68 20.64 13.67
N HIS A 10 -11.12 21.05 12.48
CA HIS A 10 -11.30 20.13 11.39
C HIS A 10 -9.94 19.76 10.78
N VAL A 11 -9.81 18.52 10.34
CA VAL A 11 -8.63 18.04 9.61
C VAL A 11 -8.35 18.90 8.36
N GLN A 12 -9.39 19.50 7.78
CA GLN A 12 -9.30 20.45 6.67
C GLN A 12 -8.64 21.77 7.05
N ASP A 13 -8.70 22.16 8.33
CA ASP A 13 -8.05 23.38 8.84
C ASP A 13 -6.54 23.17 9.05
N LEU A 14 -6.08 21.90 9.08
CA LEU A 14 -4.70 21.51 9.36
C LEU A 14 -3.88 21.21 8.10
N MET A 15 -4.54 21.04 6.95
CA MET A 15 -3.89 20.57 5.73
C MET A 15 -4.39 21.34 4.51
N THR A 16 -3.46 21.67 3.61
CA THR A 16 -3.84 22.21 2.30
C THR A 16 -4.64 21.20 1.49
N ASN A 17 -5.50 21.68 0.58
CA ASN A 17 -6.26 20.83 -0.34
C ASN A 17 -5.39 19.85 -1.14
N SER A 18 -4.15 20.24 -1.48
CA SER A 18 -3.19 19.35 -2.15
C SER A 18 -2.75 18.17 -1.27
N THR A 19 -2.62 18.39 0.03
CA THR A 19 -2.22 17.37 1.01
C THR A 19 -3.39 16.43 1.34
N LEU A 20 -4.62 16.97 1.45
CA LEU A 20 -5.83 16.19 1.66
C LEU A 20 -6.08 15.15 0.56
N ASN A 21 -5.65 15.43 -0.67
CA ASN A 21 -5.77 14.51 -1.81
C ASN A 21 -4.71 13.40 -1.84
N GLN A 22 -3.73 13.42 -0.93
CA GLN A 22 -2.65 12.43 -0.85
C GLN A 22 -2.67 11.64 0.45
N VAL A 23 -3.51 12.04 1.41
CA VAL A 23 -3.57 11.46 2.75
C VAL A 23 -4.94 10.81 2.95
N THR A 24 -4.93 9.61 3.52
CA THR A 24 -6.15 9.00 4.08
C THR A 24 -6.20 9.31 5.57
N VAL A 25 -7.31 9.87 6.01
CA VAL A 25 -7.57 10.28 7.39
C VAL A 25 -8.51 9.26 8.01
N LEU A 26 -8.08 8.66 9.12
CA LEU A 26 -8.92 7.81 9.95
C LEU A 26 -9.24 8.57 11.23
N ASN A 27 -10.52 8.90 11.44
CA ASN A 27 -11.00 9.29 12.75
C ASN A 27 -11.22 8.01 13.58
N ILE A 28 -10.42 7.84 14.64
CA ILE A 28 -10.44 6.64 15.49
C ILE A 28 -11.73 6.56 16.30
N GLU A 29 -12.26 7.71 16.74
CA GLU A 29 -13.47 7.77 17.58
C GLU A 29 -14.72 7.42 16.79
N THR A 30 -14.84 7.95 15.57
CA THR A 30 -16.02 7.73 14.72
C THR A 30 -15.86 6.57 13.75
N GLY A 31 -14.65 6.03 13.59
CA GLY A 31 -14.29 5.06 12.55
C GLY A 31 -14.38 5.63 11.13
N HIS A 32 -14.61 6.94 10.97
CA HIS A 32 -14.79 7.57 9.66
C HIS A 32 -13.45 7.64 8.92
N ILE A 33 -13.45 7.15 7.67
CA ILE A 33 -12.30 7.21 6.77
C ILE A 33 -12.58 8.25 5.68
N SER A 34 -11.74 9.26 5.56
CA SER A 34 -11.78 10.27 4.50
C SER A 34 -10.51 10.23 3.66
N GLY A 35 -10.61 10.34 2.33
CA GLY A 35 -9.44 10.47 1.45
C GLY A 35 -9.39 9.43 0.32
N VAL A 36 -8.18 9.13 -0.17
CA VAL A 36 -7.96 8.24 -1.31
C VAL A 36 -8.18 6.78 -0.91
N ALA A 37 -9.33 6.23 -1.31
CA ALA A 37 -9.66 4.84 -1.06
C ALA A 37 -8.80 3.91 -1.95
N TYR A 38 -7.96 3.10 -1.32
CA TYR A 38 -7.28 2.00 -2.00
C TYR A 38 -8.29 0.91 -2.36
N ASN A 39 -8.32 0.50 -3.63
CA ASN A 39 -9.24 -0.51 -4.17
C ASN A 39 -8.51 -1.76 -4.69
N GLY A 40 -7.32 -2.04 -4.17
CA GLY A 40 -6.54 -3.21 -4.53
C GLY A 40 -6.85 -4.46 -3.70
N THR A 41 -6.16 -5.56 -3.99
CA THR A 41 -6.40 -6.85 -3.35
C THR A 41 -5.59 -7.09 -2.08
N LEU A 42 -4.53 -6.30 -1.82
CA LEU A 42 -3.69 -6.48 -0.64
C LEU A 42 -4.48 -6.24 0.65
N ILE A 43 -5.26 -5.16 0.73
CA ILE A 43 -6.12 -4.87 1.88
C ILE A 43 -7.18 -5.95 2.08
N ARG A 44 -7.80 -6.45 0.99
CA ARG A 44 -8.78 -7.54 1.08
C ARG A 44 -8.17 -8.84 1.61
N GLY A 45 -6.95 -9.16 1.21
CA GLY A 45 -6.19 -10.29 1.76
C GLY A 45 -5.98 -10.12 3.26
N VAL A 46 -5.50 -8.95 3.68
CA VAL A 46 -5.28 -8.63 5.09
C VAL A 46 -6.58 -8.67 5.89
N GLU A 47 -7.68 -8.14 5.37
CA GLU A 47 -8.98 -8.14 6.04
C GLU A 47 -9.54 -9.57 6.20
N HIS A 48 -9.40 -10.40 5.18
CA HIS A 48 -9.83 -11.80 5.22
C HIS A 48 -9.08 -12.59 6.31
N TYR A 49 -7.76 -12.43 6.36
CA TYR A 49 -6.94 -13.06 7.40
C TYR A 49 -7.17 -12.42 8.76
N GLY A 50 -7.32 -11.10 8.82
CA GLY A 50 -7.61 -10.35 10.04
C GLY A 50 -8.87 -10.87 10.71
N ARG A 51 -9.98 -11.02 9.98
CA ARG A 51 -11.24 -11.54 10.54
C ARG A 51 -11.15 -13.00 10.97
N LYS A 52 -10.37 -13.84 10.28
CA LYS A 52 -10.25 -15.28 10.60
C LYS A 52 -9.22 -15.58 11.69
N LEU A 53 -8.15 -14.80 11.76
CA LEU A 53 -6.97 -15.05 12.58
C LEU A 53 -6.79 -14.02 13.71
N PHE A 54 -7.77 -13.12 13.91
CA PHE A 54 -7.72 -12.09 14.96
C PHE A 54 -7.40 -12.66 16.35
N HIS A 55 -7.84 -13.89 16.62
CA HIS A 55 -7.66 -14.57 17.89
C HIS A 55 -6.24 -15.12 18.13
N SER A 56 -5.37 -15.12 17.10
CA SER A 56 -4.00 -15.61 17.20
C SER A 56 -3.01 -14.64 16.56
N THR A 57 -2.33 -13.88 17.41
CA THR A 57 -1.32 -12.88 16.99
C THR A 57 -0.22 -13.50 16.13
N SER A 58 0.23 -14.71 16.44
CA SER A 58 1.27 -15.41 15.67
C SER A 58 0.79 -15.84 14.29
N ALA A 59 -0.45 -16.36 14.18
CA ALA A 59 -1.03 -16.74 12.89
C ALA A 59 -1.29 -15.52 12.00
N LEU A 60 -1.76 -14.42 12.59
CA LEU A 60 -1.92 -13.15 11.90
C LEU A 60 -0.57 -12.63 11.41
N GLN A 61 0.47 -12.64 12.27
CA GLN A 61 1.81 -12.20 11.91
C GLN A 61 2.40 -13.02 10.75
N ALA A 62 2.30 -14.35 10.80
CA ALA A 62 2.77 -15.22 9.72
C ALA A 62 2.05 -14.94 8.39
N SER A 63 0.74 -14.69 8.45
CA SER A 63 -0.06 -14.35 7.27
C SER A 63 0.35 -12.99 6.67
N LEU A 64 0.56 -11.98 7.53
CA LEU A 64 1.07 -10.67 7.12
C LEU A 64 2.47 -10.77 6.50
N GLN A 65 3.37 -11.57 7.09
CA GLN A 65 4.69 -11.84 6.53
C GLN A 65 4.60 -12.51 5.16
N SER A 66 3.70 -13.48 4.97
CA SER A 66 3.49 -14.10 3.66
C SER A 66 3.03 -13.09 2.59
N ILE A 67 2.16 -12.15 2.95
CA ILE A 67 1.73 -11.07 2.04
C ILE A 67 2.92 -10.17 1.68
N LEU A 68 3.73 -9.77 2.68
CA LEU A 68 4.92 -8.95 2.46
C LEU A 68 5.95 -9.63 1.57
N VAL A 69 6.20 -10.93 1.75
CA VAL A 69 7.12 -11.71 0.90
C VAL A 69 6.60 -11.79 -0.53
N SER A 70 5.30 -12.07 -0.72
CA SER A 70 4.70 -12.11 -2.07
C SER A 70 4.78 -10.75 -2.77
N LEU A 71 4.52 -9.67 -2.03
CA LEU A 71 4.66 -8.30 -2.53
C LEU A 71 6.12 -8.00 -2.91
N GLY A 72 7.08 -8.34 -2.05
CA GLY A 72 8.50 -8.16 -2.30
C GLY A 72 8.99 -8.87 -3.56
N LEU A 73 8.57 -10.13 -3.76
CA LEU A 73 8.88 -10.88 -4.99
C LEU A 73 8.35 -10.18 -6.24
N LYS A 74 7.11 -9.68 -6.22
CA LYS A 74 6.52 -8.97 -7.35
C LYS A 74 7.21 -7.64 -7.64
N VAL A 75 7.60 -6.90 -6.60
CA VAL A 75 8.40 -5.66 -6.71
C VAL A 75 9.76 -5.96 -7.34
N TYR A 76 10.45 -6.99 -6.87
CA TYR A 76 11.74 -7.41 -7.43
C TYR A 76 11.62 -7.83 -8.90
N LEU A 77 10.61 -8.63 -9.24
CA LEU A 77 10.35 -9.03 -10.63
C LEU A 77 10.05 -7.83 -11.52
N LEU A 78 9.22 -6.88 -11.05
CA LEU A 78 8.92 -5.67 -11.79
C LEU A 78 10.18 -4.83 -12.02
N TYR A 79 10.98 -4.60 -10.97
CA TYR A 79 12.26 -3.91 -11.06
C TYR A 79 13.16 -4.54 -12.14
N HIS A 80 13.38 -5.85 -12.05
CA HIS A 80 14.29 -6.56 -12.95
C HIS A 80 13.77 -6.60 -14.40
N LEU A 81 12.47 -6.83 -14.60
CA LEU A 81 11.86 -6.88 -15.93
C LEU A 81 11.80 -5.51 -16.61
N MET A 82 11.67 -4.42 -15.83
CA MET A 82 11.75 -3.06 -16.38
C MET A 82 13.15 -2.69 -16.87
N GLU A 83 14.21 -3.29 -16.33
CA GLU A 83 15.59 -3.06 -16.77
C GLU A 83 16.00 -3.97 -17.94
N THR A 84 15.40 -5.16 -18.04
CA THR A 84 15.79 -6.20 -19.00
C THR A 84 14.89 -6.28 -20.23
N THR A 85 13.72 -5.65 -20.22
CA THR A 85 12.75 -5.73 -21.32
C THR A 85 12.35 -4.35 -21.82
N SER A 86 11.93 -4.27 -23.10
CA SER A 86 11.32 -3.07 -23.68
C SER A 86 9.82 -2.96 -23.44
N ARG A 87 9.25 -3.85 -22.62
CA ARG A 87 7.79 -3.89 -22.35
C ARG A 87 7.39 -2.73 -21.44
N SER A 88 6.16 -2.26 -21.62
CA SER A 88 5.60 -1.25 -20.73
C SER A 88 5.42 -1.83 -19.31
N GLY A 89 5.55 -0.98 -18.28
CA GLY A 89 5.38 -1.41 -16.89
C GLY A 89 3.99 -2.02 -16.62
N SER A 90 2.95 -1.54 -17.31
CA SER A 90 1.60 -2.10 -17.21
C SER A 90 1.50 -3.52 -17.79
N ASP A 91 2.22 -3.82 -18.87
CA ASP A 91 2.24 -5.18 -19.45
C ASP A 91 3.02 -6.15 -18.56
N ILE A 92 4.11 -5.68 -17.95
CA ILE A 92 4.87 -6.47 -16.97
C ILE A 92 3.99 -6.79 -15.76
N LEU A 93 3.31 -5.79 -15.19
CA LEU A 93 2.39 -5.95 -14.06
C LEU A 93 1.28 -6.96 -14.33
N LYS A 94 0.68 -6.94 -15.53
CA LYS A 94 -0.28 -7.97 -15.94
C LYS A 94 0.36 -9.36 -15.99
N ALA A 95 1.55 -9.46 -16.59
CA ALA A 95 2.24 -10.74 -16.76
C ALA A 95 2.62 -11.39 -15.43
N ILE A 96 2.99 -10.61 -14.40
CA ILE A 96 3.30 -11.11 -13.05
C ILE A 96 2.04 -11.26 -12.14
N GLY A 97 0.85 -11.18 -12.72
CA GLY A 97 -0.41 -11.43 -12.02
C GLY A 97 -0.75 -10.37 -10.95
N VAL A 98 -0.50 -9.09 -11.25
CA VAL A 98 -0.87 -7.97 -10.36
C VAL A 98 -2.19 -7.38 -10.83
N THR A 99 -3.17 -7.31 -9.92
CA THR A 99 -4.46 -6.69 -10.22
C THR A 99 -4.31 -5.18 -10.38
N LYS A 100 -5.15 -4.56 -11.23
CA LYS A 100 -5.03 -3.14 -11.57
C LYS A 100 -5.05 -2.22 -10.33
N GLY A 101 -5.83 -2.56 -9.30
CA GLY A 101 -5.89 -1.78 -8.06
C GLY A 101 -4.62 -1.82 -7.21
N ASP A 102 -3.69 -2.73 -7.52
CA ASP A 102 -2.39 -2.88 -6.84
C ASP A 102 -1.22 -2.26 -7.64
N TRP A 103 -1.49 -1.70 -8.83
CA TRP A 103 -0.41 -1.22 -9.70
C TRP A 103 0.36 -0.05 -9.09
N ASP A 104 -0.34 0.97 -8.60
CA ASP A 104 0.29 2.17 -8.08
C ASP A 104 1.19 1.88 -6.87
N ILE A 105 0.76 0.97 -5.99
CA ILE A 105 1.58 0.55 -4.85
C ILE A 105 2.83 -0.21 -5.29
N LEU A 106 2.72 -1.13 -6.26
CA LEU A 106 3.90 -1.83 -6.78
C LEU A 106 4.87 -0.90 -7.51
N ILE A 107 4.36 0.05 -8.31
CA ILE A 107 5.17 1.04 -9.02
C ILE A 107 5.91 1.92 -8.01
N ASN A 108 5.21 2.41 -6.97
CA ASN A 108 5.81 3.21 -5.92
C ASN A 108 6.91 2.45 -5.16
N LEU A 109 6.64 1.21 -4.74
CA LEU A 109 7.63 0.38 -4.04
C LEU A 109 8.84 0.06 -4.91
N THR A 110 8.63 -0.23 -6.20
CA THR A 110 9.71 -0.45 -7.17
C THR A 110 10.55 0.80 -7.34
N GLY A 111 9.94 1.98 -7.38
CA GLY A 111 10.63 3.26 -7.41
C GLY A 111 11.48 3.51 -6.17
N ILE A 112 11.02 3.10 -4.98
CA ILE A 112 11.81 3.17 -3.74
C ILE A 112 13.02 2.24 -3.82
N VAL A 113 12.82 0.99 -4.22
CA VAL A 113 13.93 0.01 -4.37
C VAL A 113 14.97 0.53 -5.36
N LYS A 114 14.54 1.04 -6.51
CA LYS A 114 15.44 1.62 -7.52
C LYS A 114 16.27 2.78 -6.97
N LYS A 115 15.66 3.67 -6.18
CA LYS A 115 16.40 4.77 -5.53
C LYS A 115 17.44 4.25 -4.54
N GLN A 116 17.10 3.21 -3.78
CA GLN A 116 18.01 2.61 -2.79
C GLN A 116 19.18 1.86 -3.44
N THR A 117 18.97 1.19 -4.57
CA THR A 117 20.03 0.46 -5.28
C THR A 117 20.95 1.37 -6.09
N GLN A 118 20.48 2.54 -6.52
CA GLN A 118 21.27 3.52 -7.29
C GLN A 118 22.03 4.54 -6.43
N SER A 119 21.79 4.58 -5.11
CA SER A 119 22.52 5.44 -4.17
C SER A 119 23.80 4.81 -3.60
N ASN A 120 24.25 3.68 -4.15
CA ASN A 120 25.55 3.05 -3.90
C ASN A 120 26.40 3.11 -5.18
#